data_AF-A0A969M3I1-F1
#
_entry.id   AF-A0A969M3I1-F1
#
_cell.length_a   1.000
_cell.length_b   1.000
_cell.length_c   1.000
_cell.angle_alpha   90.00
_cell.angle_beta   90.00
_cell.angle_gamma   90.00
#
_symmetry.space_group_name_H-M   'P 1'
#
loop_
_entity.id
_entity.type
_entity.pdbx_description
1 polymer ?
#
loop_
_entity_poly.entity_id
_entity_poly.type
_entity_poly.pdbx_seq_one_letter_code
_entity_poly.pdbx_strand_id
1 'polypeptide(L)'
;MTGAAGTRRQRALRRAIRDLVPHVPLADAEPIFRQALSAPALRGLPPSIAVWLAATTYVRHCHTDYDALLAEGYDRDAARYFVVDRMNEILTHWGSARLVDPEVEEADIEQFPA
;
A
#
# COMPACT_ATOMS: atom_id res chain seq x y z
N MET A 1 -3.10 -29.59 12.61
CA MET A 1 -3.99 -28.48 13.00
C MET A 1 -4.18 -27.55 11.81
N THR A 2 -5.07 -27.90 10.88
CA THR A 2 -5.25 -27.20 9.61
C THR A 2 -6.21 -26.03 9.81
N GLY A 3 -5.69 -24.86 10.12
CA GLY A 3 -6.49 -23.64 10.24
C GLY A 3 -7.23 -23.35 8.94
N ALA A 4 -8.53 -23.08 9.05
CA ALA A 4 -9.44 -22.86 7.93
C ALA A 4 -8.82 -21.99 6.84
N ALA A 5 -8.72 -22.54 5.62
CA ALA A 5 -8.26 -21.78 4.46
C ALA A 5 -9.17 -20.56 4.30
N GLY A 6 -8.63 -19.36 4.57
CA GLY A 6 -9.36 -18.09 4.50
C GLY A 6 -10.11 -17.93 3.17
N THR A 7 -11.08 -17.00 3.09
CA THR A 7 -11.92 -16.83 1.87
C THR A 7 -11.08 -16.71 0.59
N ARG A 8 -11.69 -16.96 -0.59
CA ARG A 8 -11.00 -16.79 -1.88
C ARG A 8 -10.27 -15.44 -1.97
N ARG A 9 -10.91 -14.37 -1.51
CA ARG A 9 -10.32 -13.02 -1.43
C ARG A 9 -9.12 -12.96 -0.49
N GLN A 10 -9.23 -13.49 0.73
CA GLN A 10 -8.11 -13.50 1.69
C GLN A 10 -6.88 -14.26 1.15
N ARG A 11 -7.09 -15.38 0.44
CA ARG A 11 -5.98 -16.11 -0.20
C ARG A 11 -5.34 -15.31 -1.32
N ALA A 12 -6.16 -14.64 -2.15
CA ALA A 12 -5.68 -13.80 -3.24
C ALA A 12 -4.89 -12.59 -2.74
N LEU A 13 -5.34 -11.92 -1.67
CA LEU A 13 -4.61 -10.81 -1.04
C LEU A 13 -3.27 -11.26 -0.45
N ARG A 14 -3.23 -12.39 0.25
CA ARG A 14 -1.95 -12.93 0.77
C ARG A 14 -0.97 -13.28 -0.36
N ARG A 15 -1.48 -13.80 -1.49
CA ARG A 15 -0.65 -14.02 -2.67
C ARG A 15 -0.13 -12.70 -3.23
N ALA A 16 -1.00 -11.70 -3.40
CA ALA A 16 -0.61 -10.37 -3.89
C ALA A 16 0.44 -9.69 -3.00
N ILE A 17 0.39 -9.85 -1.67
CA ILE A 17 1.44 -9.34 -0.76
C ILE A 17 2.77 -10.04 -1.03
N ARG A 18 2.79 -11.37 -1.15
CA ARG A 18 4.03 -12.12 -1.47
C ARG A 18 4.59 -11.78 -2.84
N ASP A 19 3.72 -11.51 -3.81
CA ASP A 19 4.12 -11.14 -5.16
C ASP A 19 4.65 -9.69 -5.21
N LEU A 20 4.07 -8.77 -4.42
CA LEU A 20 4.45 -7.35 -4.42
C LEU A 20 5.67 -7.06 -3.54
N VAL A 21 5.70 -7.58 -2.31
CA VAL A 21 6.71 -7.24 -1.29
C VAL A 21 7.14 -8.52 -0.55
N PRO A 22 7.90 -9.42 -1.20
CA PRO A 22 8.26 -10.73 -0.64
C PRO A 22 9.09 -10.67 0.64
N HIS A 23 9.76 -9.54 0.92
CA HIS A 23 10.63 -9.35 2.08
C HIS A 23 10.02 -8.42 3.14
N VAL A 24 8.73 -8.09 3.03
CA VAL A 24 8.04 -7.26 4.04
C VAL A 24 8.12 -7.91 5.43
N PRO A 25 8.47 -7.16 6.49
CA PRO A 25 8.42 -7.68 7.85
C PRO A 25 6.99 -8.06 8.24
N LEU A 26 6.86 -9.09 9.08
CA LEU A 26 5.55 -9.59 9.50
C LEU A 26 4.70 -8.52 10.19
N ALA A 27 5.35 -7.63 10.95
CA ALA A 27 4.70 -6.52 11.64
C ALA A 27 4.00 -5.55 10.69
N ASP A 28 4.55 -5.36 9.48
CA ASP A 28 4.02 -4.46 8.44
C ASP A 28 3.03 -5.18 7.51
N ALA A 29 3.27 -6.47 7.23
CA ALA A 29 2.44 -7.27 6.33
C ALA A 29 0.98 -7.39 6.79
N GLU A 30 0.77 -7.56 8.10
CA GLU A 30 -0.55 -7.78 8.69
C GLU A 30 -1.45 -6.53 8.65
N PRO A 31 -0.98 -5.32 9.03
CA PRO A 31 -1.70 -4.06 8.79
C PRO A 31 -2.09 -3.87 7.32
N ILE A 32 -1.17 -4.10 6.38
CA ILE A 32 -1.42 -3.98 4.93
C ILE A 32 -2.53 -4.95 4.50
N PHE A 33 -2.43 -6.22 4.92
CA PHE A 33 -3.43 -7.24 4.63
C PHE A 33 -4.81 -6.86 5.17
N ARG A 34 -4.88 -6.42 6.43
CA ARG A 34 -6.15 -6.01 7.05
C ARG A 34 -6.77 -4.85 6.31
N GLN A 35 -5.99 -3.83 5.96
CA GLN A 35 -6.48 -2.67 5.21
C GLN A 35 -7.02 -3.07 3.83
N ALA A 36 -6.27 -3.87 3.06
CA ALA A 36 -6.70 -4.34 1.74
C ALA A 36 -7.97 -5.24 1.79
N LEU A 37 -8.19 -5.91 2.92
CA LEU A 37 -9.35 -6.76 3.14
C LEU A 37 -10.60 -5.99 3.57
N SER A 38 -10.46 -5.04 4.50
CA SER A 38 -11.60 -4.43 5.21
C SER A 38 -12.03 -3.07 4.64
N ALA A 39 -11.11 -2.30 4.05
CA ALA A 39 -11.40 -0.95 3.61
C ALA A 39 -12.52 -0.93 2.54
N PRO A 40 -13.62 -0.19 2.76
CA PRO A 40 -14.75 -0.16 1.83
C PRO A 40 -14.35 0.17 0.39
N ALA A 41 -13.48 1.17 0.22
CA ALA A 41 -12.98 1.61 -1.09
C ALA A 41 -12.14 0.53 -1.82
N LEU A 42 -11.56 -0.43 -1.10
CA LEU A 42 -10.69 -1.46 -1.69
C LEU A 42 -11.40 -2.79 -1.96
N ARG A 43 -12.63 -2.97 -1.44
CA ARG A 43 -13.34 -4.26 -1.50
C ARG A 43 -13.69 -4.71 -2.91
N GLY A 44 -13.97 -3.77 -3.83
CA GLY A 44 -14.27 -4.05 -5.24
C GLY A 44 -13.03 -4.23 -6.11
N LEU A 45 -11.87 -3.74 -5.67
CA LEU A 45 -10.67 -3.71 -6.50
C LEU A 45 -10.01 -5.09 -6.65
N PRO A 46 -9.27 -5.31 -7.76
CA PRO A 46 -8.40 -6.45 -7.90
C PRO A 46 -7.43 -6.57 -6.72
N PRO A 47 -7.13 -7.78 -6.21
CA PRO A 47 -6.28 -7.97 -5.03
C PRO A 47 -4.90 -7.30 -5.13
N SER A 48 -4.28 -7.29 -6.30
CA SER A 48 -2.99 -6.62 -6.53
C SER A 48 -3.08 -5.11 -6.35
N ILE A 49 -4.14 -4.48 -6.85
CA ILE A 49 -4.37 -3.03 -6.72
C ILE A 49 -4.73 -2.68 -5.27
N ALA A 50 -5.60 -3.46 -4.64
CA ALA A 50 -5.95 -3.25 -3.23
C ALA A 50 -4.73 -3.34 -2.31
N VAL A 51 -3.84 -4.31 -2.55
CA VAL A 51 -2.59 -4.47 -1.79
C VAL A 51 -1.62 -3.32 -2.10
N TRP A 52 -1.49 -2.90 -3.35
CA TRP A 52 -0.66 -1.74 -3.71
C TRP A 52 -1.09 -0.48 -2.96
N LEU A 53 -2.37 -0.11 -3.03
CA LEU A 53 -2.91 1.08 -2.38
C LEU A 53 -2.79 1.01 -0.85
N ALA A 54 -3.04 -0.18 -0.28
CA ALA A 54 -2.86 -0.39 1.16
C ALA A 54 -1.39 -0.26 1.58
N ALA A 55 -0.47 -0.83 0.80
CA ALA A 55 0.96 -0.79 1.07
C ALA A 55 1.53 0.63 0.94
N THR A 56 1.21 1.37 -0.13
CA THR A 56 1.70 2.75 -0.29
C THR A 56 1.14 3.68 0.78
N THR A 57 -0.15 3.56 1.11
CA THR A 57 -0.74 4.31 2.22
C THR A 57 -0.04 3.99 3.54
N TYR A 58 0.17 2.70 3.83
CA TYR A 58 0.82 2.28 5.05
C TYR A 58 2.28 2.77 5.15
N VAL A 59 3.06 2.61 4.09
CA VAL A 59 4.45 3.09 4.04
C VAL A 59 4.49 4.61 4.22
N ARG A 60 3.60 5.36 3.55
CA ARG A 60 3.51 6.81 3.70
C ARG A 60 3.27 7.24 5.14
N HIS A 61 2.34 6.60 5.84
CA HIS A 61 2.00 7.02 7.20
C HIS A 61 2.94 6.48 8.27
N CYS A 62 3.51 5.28 8.07
CA CYS A 62 4.25 4.58 9.13
C CYS A 62 5.77 4.59 8.95
N HIS A 63 6.27 4.85 7.74
CA HIS A 63 7.70 4.75 7.42
C HIS A 63 8.30 6.06 6.89
N THR A 64 7.53 7.15 6.91
CA THR A 64 7.98 8.49 6.50
C THR A 64 7.45 9.58 7.42
N ASP A 65 7.93 10.80 7.24
CA ASP A 65 7.52 11.98 8.01
C ASP A 65 6.23 12.63 7.48
N TYR A 66 5.44 11.93 6.65
CA TYR A 66 4.24 12.49 6.00
C TYR A 66 3.27 13.15 6.99
N ASP A 67 2.96 12.48 8.10
CA ASP A 67 2.03 13.03 9.10
C ASP A 67 2.62 14.23 9.85
N ALA A 68 3.95 14.29 10.00
CA ALA A 68 4.63 15.45 10.58
C ALA A 68 4.59 16.65 9.62
N LEU A 69 4.83 16.44 8.33
CA LEU A 69 4.72 17.49 7.30
C LEU A 69 3.31 18.09 7.25
N LEU A 70 2.27 17.25 7.34
CA LEU A 70 0.89 17.76 7.42
C LEU A 70 0.64 18.59 8.70
N ALA A 71 1.21 18.17 9.84
CA ALA A 71 1.10 18.91 11.10
C ALA A 71 1.86 20.25 11.07
N GLU A 72 2.93 20.34 10.29
CA GLU A 72 3.69 21.57 10.02
C GLU A 72 2.98 22.52 9.05
N GLY A 73 1.87 22.09 8.44
CA GLY A 73 1.04 22.92 7.56
C GLY A 73 1.38 22.80 6.08
N TYR A 74 2.19 21.82 5.68
CA TYR A 74 2.34 21.48 4.28
C TYR A 74 1.02 20.92 3.74
N ASP A 75 0.71 21.25 2.48
CA ASP A 75 -0.38 20.60 1.78
C ASP A 75 -0.02 19.14 1.45
N ARG A 76 -1.02 18.37 0.99
CA ARG A 76 -0.87 16.93 0.75
C ARG A 76 0.08 16.64 -0.40
N ASP A 77 0.14 17.49 -1.41
CA ASP A 77 0.93 17.24 -2.61
C ASP A 77 2.39 17.53 -2.36
N ALA A 78 2.68 18.64 -1.67
CA ALA A 78 4.00 18.93 -1.13
C ALA A 78 4.48 17.80 -0.19
N ALA A 79 3.63 17.38 0.76
CA ALA A 79 4.00 16.30 1.69
C ALA A 79 4.26 14.97 0.96
N ARG A 80 3.45 14.61 -0.05
CA ARG A 80 3.68 13.41 -0.89
C ARG A 80 4.98 13.50 -1.67
N TYR A 81 5.27 14.66 -2.25
CA TYR A 81 6.50 14.91 -2.99
C TYR A 81 7.74 14.70 -2.11
N PHE A 82 7.74 15.21 -0.88
CA PHE A 82 8.90 15.05 0.01
C PHE A 82 9.16 13.62 0.46
N VAL A 83 8.12 12.79 0.58
CA VAL A 83 8.26 11.44 1.14
C VAL A 83 8.43 10.36 0.08
N VAL A 84 8.23 10.67 -1.21
CA VAL A 84 8.18 9.67 -2.30
C VAL A 84 9.46 8.85 -2.41
N ASP A 85 10.63 9.47 -2.28
CA ASP A 85 11.92 8.78 -2.34
C ASP A 85 12.04 7.79 -1.18
N ARG A 86 11.70 8.22 0.03
CA ARG A 86 11.70 7.36 1.21
C ARG A 86 10.72 6.20 1.08
N MET A 87 9.54 6.45 0.51
CA MET A 87 8.57 5.38 0.22
C MET A 87 9.16 4.35 -0.75
N ASN A 88 9.79 4.81 -1.83
CA ASN A 88 10.39 3.96 -2.86
C ASN A 88 11.57 3.13 -2.33
N GLU A 89 12.38 3.69 -1.44
CA GLU A 89 13.43 2.95 -0.72
C GLU A 89 12.85 1.78 0.07
N ILE A 90 11.81 2.03 0.88
CA ILE A 90 11.17 1.00 1.70
C ILE A 90 10.53 -0.08 0.84
N LEU A 91 9.76 0.30 -0.18
CA LEU A 91 9.11 -0.65 -1.07
C LEU A 91 10.15 -1.50 -1.81
N THR A 92 11.24 -0.90 -2.30
CA THR A 92 12.33 -1.62 -2.95
C THR A 92 13.04 -2.55 -1.98
N HIS A 93 13.30 -2.10 -0.74
CA HIS A 93 13.88 -2.94 0.31
C HIS A 93 13.01 -4.16 0.64
N TRP A 94 11.69 -4.01 0.60
CA TRP A 94 10.75 -5.12 0.74
C TRP A 94 10.61 -6.00 -0.52
N GLY A 95 11.32 -5.66 -1.61
CA GLY A 95 11.36 -6.44 -2.85
C GLY A 95 10.33 -6.03 -3.90
N SER A 96 9.70 -4.86 -3.77
CA SER A 96 8.81 -4.34 -4.81
C SER A 96 9.56 -3.92 -6.05
N ALA A 97 9.13 -4.44 -7.20
CA ALA A 97 9.56 -3.97 -8.52
C ALA A 97 8.76 -2.72 -8.99
N ARG A 98 7.69 -2.37 -8.27
CA ARG A 98 6.87 -1.19 -8.54
C ARG A 98 7.26 -0.03 -7.64
N LEU A 99 7.35 1.15 -8.24
CA LEU A 99 7.65 2.42 -7.56
C LEU A 99 6.41 3.34 -7.56
N VAL A 100 6.39 4.26 -6.60
CA VAL A 100 5.48 5.40 -6.57
C VAL A 100 6.07 6.51 -7.42
N ASP A 101 5.23 7.06 -8.30
CA ASP A 101 5.55 8.21 -9.12
C ASP A 101 4.89 9.45 -8.53
N PRO A 102 5.66 10.50 -8.18
CA PRO A 102 5.10 11.72 -7.60
C PRO A 102 4.16 12.49 -8.56
N GLU A 103 4.24 12.27 -9.87
CA GLU A 103 3.46 12.99 -10.87
C GLU A 103 2.14 12.29 -11.25
N VAL A 104 1.97 11.00 -10.89
CA VAL A 104 0.89 10.13 -11.40
C VAL A 104 -0.17 9.79 -10.34
N GLU A 105 0.08 10.07 -9.05
CA GLU A 105 -0.82 9.63 -7.96
C GLU A 105 -2.24 10.24 -7.98
N GLU A 106 -2.51 11.30 -8.76
CA GLU A 106 -3.87 11.86 -8.92
C GLU A 106 -4.65 11.30 -10.12
N ALA A 107 -3.99 10.78 -11.15
CA ALA A 107 -4.63 10.53 -12.46
C ALA A 107 -5.24 9.13 -12.66
N ASP A 108 -4.88 8.16 -11.81
CA ASP A 108 -5.15 6.74 -12.12
C ASP A 108 -6.29 6.09 -11.30
N ILE A 109 -6.92 6.81 -10.37
CA ILE A 109 -8.12 6.29 -9.69
C ILE A 109 -9.34 6.34 -10.61
N GLU A 110 -9.34 7.20 -11.63
CA GLU A 110 -10.43 7.32 -12.62
C GLU A 110 -10.38 6.28 -13.75
N GLN A 111 -9.28 5.53 -13.91
CA GLN A 111 -9.08 4.63 -15.04
C GLN A 111 -9.47 3.16 -14.79
N PHE A 112 -9.97 2.82 -13.60
CA PHE A 112 -10.43 1.46 -13.31
C PHE A 112 -11.96 1.43 -13.23
N PRO A 113 -12.67 1.04 -14.32
CA PRO A 113 -14.11 0.86 -14.24
C PRO A 113 -14.45 -0.23 -13.23
N ALA A 114 -15.53 0.02 -12.47
CA ALA A 114 -16.08 -0.83 -11.43
C ALA A 114 -16.51 -2.22 -11.92
#